data_AF-A0A0A1XD70-F1
#
_entry.id   AF-A0A0A1XD70-F1
#
_cell.length_a   1.000
_cell.length_b   1.000
_cell.length_c   1.000
_cell.angle_alpha   90.00
_cell.angle_beta   90.00
_cell.angle_gamma   90.00
#
_symmetry.space_group_name_H-M   'P 1'
#
loop_
_entity.id
_entity.type
_entity.pdbx_description
1 polymer ?
#
loop_
_entity_poly.entity_id
_entity_poly.type
_entity_poly.pdbx_seq_one_letter_code
_entity_poly.pdbx_strand_id
1 'polypeptide(L)'
;MKVQIICGVALILFAQTVHAMTIESRENGEQLLHFGFKTENGQSRTEDIKFNNTKSVISDNPEESGDKPVTTVKPVEYRGGYSFISADGYEYTVLYKANKNGFQPYVTARKIHNDKI
;
A
#
# COMPACT_ATOMS: atom_id res chain seq x y z
N MET A 1 -21.22 28.15 44.31
CA MET A 1 -20.40 28.21 43.07
C MET A 1 -19.32 27.13 43.13
N LYS A 2 -19.40 26.14 42.22
CA LYS A 2 -18.25 25.44 41.62
C LYS A 2 -18.79 24.51 40.54
N VAL A 3 -18.66 24.97 39.30
CA VAL A 3 -18.91 24.23 38.07
C VAL A 3 -17.77 23.22 37.92
N GLN A 4 -18.09 21.93 37.72
CA GLN A 4 -17.16 21.00 37.11
C GLN A 4 -17.75 20.51 35.78
N ILE A 5 -17.02 20.88 34.73
CA ILE A 5 -17.32 20.67 33.33
C ILE A 5 -17.14 19.19 33.04
N ILE A 6 -18.19 18.54 32.54
CA ILE A 6 -18.14 17.21 31.95
C ILE A 6 -17.36 17.36 30.63
N CYS A 7 -16.05 17.11 30.66
CA CYS A 7 -15.27 16.93 29.45
C CYS A 7 -15.56 15.54 28.89
N GLY A 8 -16.62 15.46 28.09
CA GLY A 8 -16.88 14.34 27.20
C GLY A 8 -15.79 14.26 26.13
N VAL A 9 -14.66 13.65 26.46
CA VAL A 9 -13.81 13.05 25.44
C VAL A 9 -14.48 11.74 25.07
N ALA A 10 -15.36 11.79 24.07
CA ALA A 10 -15.79 10.60 23.37
C ALA A 10 -14.54 9.96 22.76
N LEU A 11 -13.95 9.03 23.49
CA LEU A 11 -13.05 8.01 22.95
C LEU A 11 -13.92 7.19 21.99
N ILE A 12 -13.98 7.64 20.74
CA ILE A 12 -14.53 6.89 19.60
C ILE A 12 -13.54 5.74 19.35
N LEU A 13 -13.61 4.73 20.22
CA LEU A 13 -13.15 3.38 19.98
C LEU A 13 -14.17 2.72 19.04
N PHE A 14 -14.11 3.04 17.74
CA PHE A 14 -14.83 2.26 16.74
C PHE A 14 -13.89 1.20 16.15
N ALA A 15 -14.08 0.00 16.69
CA ALA A 15 -14.18 -1.27 15.97
C ALA A 15 -13.06 -1.65 15.00
N GLN A 16 -12.21 -2.55 15.52
CA GLN A 16 -11.59 -3.72 14.88
C GLN A 16 -11.36 -3.66 13.37
N THR A 17 -10.11 -3.39 13.04
CA THR A 17 -9.51 -3.51 11.71
C THR A 17 -9.09 -4.95 11.43
N VAL A 18 -9.68 -5.54 10.38
CA VAL A 18 -9.12 -6.75 9.75
C VAL A 18 -7.87 -6.31 8.99
N HIS A 19 -6.71 -6.51 9.59
CA HIS A 19 -5.42 -6.32 8.94
C HIS A 19 -4.98 -7.66 8.34
N ALA A 20 -5.16 -7.83 7.03
CA ALA A 20 -4.50 -8.92 6.33
C ALA A 20 -3.11 -8.42 5.93
N MET A 21 -2.05 -8.95 6.53
CA MET A 21 -0.67 -8.76 6.10
C MET A 21 -0.11 -10.13 5.73
N THR A 22 0.32 -10.30 4.49
CA THR A 22 0.94 -11.54 4.00
C THR A 22 2.30 -11.22 3.39
N ILE A 23 3.31 -12.00 3.74
CA ILE A 23 4.62 -11.97 3.10
C ILE A 23 4.78 -13.27 2.31
N GLU A 24 4.88 -13.17 1.00
CA GLU A 24 5.13 -14.31 0.12
C GLU A 24 6.56 -14.24 -0.41
N SER A 25 7.32 -15.32 -0.22
CA SER A 25 8.62 -15.50 -0.87
C SER A 25 8.46 -16.46 -2.04
N ARG A 26 8.86 -16.04 -3.23
CA ARG A 26 8.82 -16.88 -4.45
C ARG A 26 10.19 -17.53 -4.67
N GLU A 27 10.20 -18.66 -5.37
CA GLU A 27 11.42 -19.43 -5.69
C GLU A 27 12.49 -18.61 -6.43
N ASN A 28 12.09 -17.57 -7.16
CA ASN A 28 12.96 -16.65 -7.89
C ASN A 28 13.57 -15.54 -6.99
N GLY A 29 13.38 -15.59 -5.67
CA GLY A 29 13.87 -14.59 -4.71
C GLY A 29 13.05 -13.30 -4.67
N GLU A 30 11.92 -13.22 -5.38
CA GLU A 30 10.97 -12.12 -5.26
C GLU A 30 10.21 -12.25 -3.93
N GLN A 31 10.12 -11.14 -3.19
CA GLN A 31 9.27 -11.04 -2.01
C GLN A 31 8.11 -10.10 -2.31
N LEU A 32 6.90 -10.53 -2.00
CA LEU A 32 5.69 -9.74 -2.11
C LEU A 32 5.13 -9.50 -0.71
N LEU A 33 5.02 -8.23 -0.31
CA LEU A 33 4.25 -7.83 0.85
C LEU A 33 2.88 -7.39 0.39
N HIS A 34 1.84 -8.11 0.80
CA HIS A 34 0.46 -7.69 0.65
C HIS A 34 -0.04 -7.13 1.98
N PHE A 35 -0.65 -5.95 1.96
CA PHE A 35 -1.43 -5.48 3.10
C PHE A 35 -2.76 -4.88 2.66
N GLY A 36 -3.79 -5.02 3.49
CA GLY A 36 -5.05 -4.33 3.26
C GLY A 36 -5.89 -4.20 4.52
N PHE A 37 -6.74 -3.18 4.52
CA PHE A 37 -7.80 -3.01 5.51
C PHE A 37 -9.04 -2.37 4.87
N LYS A 38 -10.18 -2.57 5.52
CA LYS A 38 -11.43 -1.88 5.23
C LYS A 38 -12.07 -1.51 6.56
N THR A 39 -12.60 -0.30 6.63
CA THR A 39 -13.33 0.21 7.79
C THR A 39 -14.84 0.15 7.58
N GLU A 40 -15.60 0.19 8.67
CA GLU A 40 -17.07 0.20 8.63
C GLU A 40 -17.62 1.45 7.91
N ASN A 41 -16.93 2.58 8.01
CA ASN A 41 -17.31 3.82 7.33
C ASN A 41 -16.96 3.85 5.82
N GLY A 42 -16.60 2.71 5.25
CA GLY A 42 -16.39 2.56 3.80
C GLY A 42 -15.03 3.01 3.29
N GLN A 43 -14.08 3.35 4.15
CA GLN A 43 -12.70 3.56 3.72
C GLN A 43 -12.01 2.21 3.49
N SER A 44 -11.17 2.14 2.47
CA SER A 44 -10.36 0.96 2.22
C SER A 44 -8.96 1.34 1.74
N ARG A 45 -8.00 0.46 2.02
CA ARG A 45 -6.64 0.56 1.49
C ARG A 45 -6.11 -0.83 1.21
N THR A 46 -5.39 -0.96 0.11
CA THR A 46 -4.65 -2.16 -0.27
C THR A 46 -3.30 -1.75 -0.85
N GLU A 47 -2.24 -2.43 -0.45
CA GLU A 47 -0.93 -2.26 -1.07
C GLU A 47 -0.24 -3.59 -1.29
N ASP A 48 0.51 -3.62 -2.39
CA ASP A 48 1.35 -4.70 -2.84
C ASP A 48 2.76 -4.12 -3.08
N ILE A 49 3.72 -4.54 -2.25
CA ILE A 49 5.12 -4.13 -2.38
C ILE A 49 5.92 -5.31 -2.90
N LYS A 50 6.47 -5.17 -4.11
CA LYS A 50 7.31 -6.19 -4.73
C LYS A 50 8.79 -5.84 -4.59
N PHE A 51 9.49 -6.62 -3.78
CA PHE A 51 10.94 -6.56 -3.64
C PHE A 51 11.60 -7.57 -4.56
N ASN A 52 12.50 -7.09 -5.42
CA ASN A 52 13.38 -7.96 -6.18
C ASN A 52 14.69 -8.07 -5.40
N ASN A 53 14.83 -9.11 -4.56
CA ASN A 53 16.08 -9.37 -3.86
C ASN A 53 17.03 -10.07 -4.85
N THR A 54 17.52 -9.32 -5.85
CA THR A 54 18.57 -9.82 -6.72
C THR A 54 19.83 -9.94 -5.87
N LYS A 55 20.07 -11.14 -5.34
CA LYS A 55 21.34 -11.54 -4.76
C LYS A 55 22.40 -11.28 -5.82
N SER A 56 23.26 -10.28 -5.60
CA SER A 56 24.47 -10.11 -6.39
C SER A 56 25.28 -11.40 -6.23
N VAL A 57 25.35 -12.21 -7.28
CA VAL A 57 26.37 -13.26 -7.36
C VAL A 57 27.68 -12.50 -7.50
N ILE A 58 28.39 -12.32 -6.38
CA ILE A 58 29.82 -12.11 -6.44
C ILE A 58 30.35 -13.46 -6.92
N SER A 59 30.79 -13.50 -8.18
CA SER A 59 31.62 -14.61 -8.65
C SER A 59 32.89 -14.57 -7.84
N ASP A 60 33.03 -15.50 -6.90
CA ASP A 60 34.31 -15.80 -6.27
C ASP A 60 35.24 -16.43 -7.32
N ASN A 61 35.80 -15.60 -8.20
CA ASN A 61 36.95 -15.98 -9.01
C ASN A 61 37.79 -14.72 -9.28
N PRO A 62 38.93 -14.56 -8.59
CA PRO A 62 39.79 -13.41 -8.78
C PRO A 62 40.77 -13.70 -9.90
N GLU A 63 40.36 -13.59 -11.17
CA GLU A 63 41.33 -13.54 -12.27
C GLU A 63 40.75 -12.87 -13.53
N GLU A 64 41.21 -11.63 -13.72
CA GLU A 64 41.55 -10.99 -15.00
C GLU A 64 40.54 -11.03 -16.16
N SER A 65 39.65 -10.04 -16.23
CA SER A 65 39.29 -9.36 -17.49
C SER A 65 38.54 -8.05 -17.19
N GLY A 66 38.86 -7.00 -17.94
CA GLY A 66 38.52 -5.60 -17.67
C GLY A 66 37.06 -5.19 -17.92
N ASP A 67 36.07 -6.00 -17.57
CA ASP A 67 34.66 -5.59 -17.60
C ASP A 67 34.11 -5.50 -16.18
N LYS A 68 33.72 -4.28 -15.78
CA LYS A 68 33.09 -4.03 -14.47
C LYS A 68 31.80 -4.87 -14.38
N PRO A 69 31.57 -5.62 -13.29
CA PRO A 69 30.31 -6.32 -13.12
C PRO A 69 29.18 -5.29 -13.07
N VAL A 70 28.35 -5.26 -14.12
CA VAL A 70 27.14 -4.43 -14.13
C VAL A 70 26.11 -5.14 -13.26
N THR A 71 26.17 -4.87 -11.95
CA THR A 71 25.15 -5.29 -10.99
C THR A 71 23.83 -4.62 -11.37
N THR A 72 23.00 -5.33 -12.12
CA THR A 72 21.70 -4.82 -12.55
C THR A 72 20.70 -5.04 -11.42
N VAL A 73 20.68 -4.13 -10.44
CA VAL A 73 19.66 -4.14 -9.39
C VAL A 73 18.31 -3.87 -10.04
N LYS A 74 17.39 -4.85 -9.99
CA LYS A 74 16.02 -4.62 -10.47
C LYS A 74 15.33 -3.60 -9.55
N PRO A 75 14.76 -2.51 -10.08
CA PRO A 75 14.05 -1.53 -9.26
C PRO A 75 12.89 -2.15 -8.49
N VAL A 76 12.65 -1.66 -7.28
CA VAL A 76 11.46 -1.99 -6.48
C VAL A 76 10.23 -1.39 -7.17
N GLU A 77 9.12 -2.12 -7.16
CA GLU A 77 7.83 -1.66 -7.67
C GLU A 77 6.80 -1.69 -6.53
N TYR A 78 6.13 -0.57 -6.33
CA TYR A 78 5.05 -0.42 -5.36
C TYR A 78 3.73 -0.24 -6.12
N ARG A 79 2.72 -0.99 -5.70
CA ARG A 79 1.35 -0.85 -6.19
C ARG A 79 0.43 -0.73 -5.00
N GLY A 80 -0.62 0.05 -5.17
CA GLY A 80 -1.64 0.10 -4.16
C GLY A 80 -2.85 0.86 -4.63
N GLY A 81 -3.79 0.94 -3.73
CA GLY A 81 -4.94 1.80 -3.88
C GLY A 81 -5.61 2.07 -2.55
N TYR A 82 -6.38 3.14 -2.54
CA TYR A 82 -7.28 3.47 -1.45
C TYR A 82 -8.59 3.97 -2.00
N SER A 83 -9.66 3.74 -1.25
CA SER A 83 -10.96 4.33 -1.55
C SER A 83 -11.59 4.94 -0.31
N PHE A 84 -12.42 5.95 -0.54
CA PHE A 84 -13.20 6.60 0.51
C PHE A 84 -14.47 7.20 -0.06
N ILE A 85 -15.50 7.27 0.79
CA ILE A 85 -16.74 7.98 0.50
C ILE A 85 -16.56 9.42 0.96
N SER A 86 -16.72 10.36 0.03
CA SER A 86 -16.65 11.80 0.30
C SER A 86 -18.03 12.34 0.71
N ALA A 87 -18.02 13.50 1.37
CA ALA A 87 -19.24 14.20 1.76
C ALA A 87 -20.08 14.69 0.57
N ASP A 88 -19.49 14.73 -0.63
CA ASP A 88 -20.19 15.05 -1.89
C ASP A 88 -21.05 13.89 -2.43
N GLY A 89 -21.05 12.72 -1.77
CA GLY A 89 -21.80 11.53 -2.18
C GLY A 89 -21.12 10.70 -3.27
N TYR A 90 -19.82 10.93 -3.52
CA TYR A 90 -19.02 10.12 -4.42
C TYR A 90 -18.10 9.17 -3.63
N GLU A 91 -17.92 7.97 -4.16
CA GLU A 91 -16.79 7.11 -3.80
C GLU A 91 -15.63 7.43 -4.73
N TYR A 92 -14.51 7.83 -4.13
CA TYR A 92 -13.26 8.05 -4.83
C TYR A 92 -12.38 6.82 -4.67
N THR A 93 -11.80 6.36 -5.78
CA THR A 93 -10.80 5.30 -5.78
C THR A 93 -9.53 5.84 -6.43
N VAL A 94 -8.42 5.69 -5.73
CA VAL A 94 -7.09 5.99 -6.25
C VAL A 94 -6.34 4.69 -6.34
N LEU A 95 -5.93 4.33 -7.55
CA LEU A 95 -4.95 3.27 -7.80
C LEU A 95 -3.63 3.93 -8.15
N TYR A 96 -2.52 3.33 -7.77
CA TYR A 96 -1.22 3.89 -8.09
C TYR A 96 -0.14 2.83 -8.32
N LYS A 97 0.84 3.26 -9.10
CA LYS A 97 2.11 2.57 -9.32
C LYS A 97 3.26 3.53 -9.03
N ALA A 98 4.22 3.11 -8.23
CA ALA A 98 5.47 3.86 -8.01
C ALA A 98 6.68 2.98 -8.34
N ASN A 99 7.59 3.52 -9.16
CA ASN A 99 8.84 2.88 -9.54
C ASN A 99 9.89 3.96 -9.93
N LYS A 100 10.98 3.55 -10.58
CA LYS A 100 12.04 4.46 -11.06
C LYS A 100 11.56 5.60 -11.97
N ASN A 101 10.38 5.48 -12.58
CA ASN A 101 9.78 6.50 -13.45
C ASN A 101 8.81 7.42 -12.68
N GLY A 102 8.81 7.38 -11.34
CA GLY A 102 7.97 8.22 -10.49
C GLY A 102 6.63 7.59 -10.12
N PHE A 103 5.76 8.43 -9.56
CA PHE A 103 4.41 8.08 -9.11
C PHE A 103 3.39 8.26 -10.23
N GLN A 104 2.59 7.22 -10.48
CA GLN A 104 1.63 7.13 -11.57
C GLN A 104 0.24 6.80 -11.01
N PRO A 105 -0.58 7.82 -10.69
CA PRO A 105 -1.92 7.62 -10.16
C PRO A 105 -2.96 7.42 -11.27
N TYR A 106 -4.01 6.69 -10.94
CA TYR A 106 -5.26 6.60 -11.69
C TYR A 106 -6.41 6.81 -10.72
N VAL A 107 -7.25 7.80 -10.99
CA VAL A 107 -8.32 8.23 -10.09
C VAL A 107 -9.66 8.04 -10.78
N THR A 108 -10.60 7.39 -10.08
CA THR A 108 -12.00 7.31 -10.50
C THR A 108 -12.89 7.87 -9.41
N ALA A 109 -14.02 8.45 -9.81
CA ALA A 109 -15.07 8.89 -8.92
C ALA A 109 -16.39 8.28 -9.42
N ARG A 110 -17.11 7.57 -8.55
CA ARG A 110 -18.46 7.09 -8.85
C ARG A 110 -19.46 7.73 -7.90
N LYS A 111 -20.58 8.19 -8.45
CA LYS A 111 -21.69 8.68 -7.64
C LYS A 111 -22.36 7.49 -6.95
N ILE A 112 -22.53 7.57 -5.64
CA ILE A 112 -23.27 6.56 -4.90
C ILE A 112 -24.75 6.84 -5.11
N HIS A 113 -25.44 5.99 -5.87
CA HIS A 113 -26.90 5.99 -5.88
C HIS A 113 -27.36 5.25 -4.63
N ASN A 114 -28.12 5.95 -3.79
CA ASN A 114 -28.80 5.32 -2.67
C ASN A 114 -30.06 4.65 -3.22
N ASP A 115 -29.87 3.56 -3.96
CA ASP A 115 -30.99 2.80 -4.50
C ASP A 115 -31.62 1.99 -3.36
N LYS A 116 -32.69 2.58 -2.81
CA LYS A 116 -33.72 2.03 -1.90
C LYS A 116 -33.50 2.22 -0.40
N ILE A 117 -34.29 3.14 0.14
CA ILE A 117 -35.16 2.89 1.31
C ILE A 117 -36.39 2.13 0.80
#